data_AF-A0A418R704-F1
#
_entry.id   AF-A0A418R704-F1
#
_cell.length_a   1.000
_cell.length_b   1.000
_cell.length_c   1.000
_cell.angle_alpha   90.00
_cell.angle_beta   90.00
_cell.angle_gamma   90.00
#
_symmetry.space_group_name_H-M   'P 1'
#
loop_
_entity.id
_entity.type
_entity.pdbx_description
1 polymer ?
#
loop_
_entity_poly.entity_id
_entity_poly.type
_entity_poly.pdbx_seq_one_letter_code
_entity_poly.pdbx_strand_id
1 'polypeptide(L)'
;MSGLFQEVFERARQEKRLLGVRTSQSEPGRFSVGYVLSFSDEVVVLRIINRDGMSTAIQSFNMAEVFQLDYDDQYIRHVEFKADNLDKVYAGLKSPAFLEQEYVTVPLLLARAHEQGQLVNVYTHLGMDYYGYVRRLTAEQILMECYTEYGTPDGLVVFRVEDVRNFIWSNEDTRVLELRLKPRGSLEG
;
A
#
# COMPACT_ATOMS: atom_id res chain seq x y z
N MET A 1 19.20 14.24 -29.97
CA MET A 1 18.34 14.74 -28.88
C MET A 1 17.61 13.54 -28.35
N SER A 2 17.74 13.21 -27.07
CA SER A 2 16.99 12.11 -26.45
C SER A 2 15.50 12.47 -26.46
N GLY A 3 14.64 11.50 -26.76
CA GLY A 3 13.21 11.66 -26.58
C GLY A 3 12.85 11.72 -25.08
N LEU A 4 11.75 12.38 -24.72
CA LEU A 4 11.32 12.52 -23.33
C LEU A 4 11.19 11.17 -22.59
N PHE A 5 10.77 10.10 -23.28
CA PHE A 5 10.74 8.76 -22.68
C PHE A 5 12.15 8.28 -22.26
N GLN A 6 13.16 8.51 -23.09
CA GLN A 6 14.54 8.12 -22.80
C GLN A 6 15.10 8.90 -21.61
N GLU A 7 14.75 10.18 -21.47
CA GLU A 7 15.11 10.98 -20.31
C GLU A 7 14.51 10.43 -19.01
N VAL A 8 13.24 10.02 -19.04
CA VAL A 8 12.57 9.41 -17.89
C VAL A 8 13.17 8.03 -17.57
N PHE A 9 13.46 7.20 -18.57
CA PHE A 9 14.11 5.91 -18.37
C PHE A 9 15.52 6.06 -17.78
N GLU A 10 16.32 6.99 -18.31
CA GLU A 10 17.65 7.30 -17.79
C GLU A 10 17.57 7.76 -16.34
N ARG A 11 16.66 8.69 -16.05
CA ARG A 11 16.44 9.22 -14.69
C ARG A 11 16.05 8.11 -13.72
N ALA A 12 15.04 7.30 -14.05
CA ALA A 12 14.60 6.19 -13.20
C ALA A 12 15.71 5.17 -12.96
N ARG A 13 16.54 4.88 -13.98
CA ARG A 13 17.70 4.00 -13.85
C ARG A 13 18.76 4.56 -12.90
N GLN A 14 19.09 5.85 -13.04
CA GLN A 14 20.10 6.51 -12.20
C GLN A 14 19.65 6.64 -10.74
N GLU A 15 18.40 7.01 -10.53
CA GLU A 15 17.81 7.15 -9.18
C GLU A 15 17.44 5.78 -8.58
N LYS A 16 17.53 4.69 -9.35
CA LYS A 16 17.06 3.34 -8.98
C LYS A 16 15.61 3.33 -8.51
N ARG A 17 14.75 4.04 -9.23
CA ARG A 17 13.32 4.18 -8.92
C ARG A 17 12.45 3.37 -9.86
N LEU A 18 11.28 2.97 -9.36
CA LEU A 18 10.24 2.33 -10.17
C LEU A 18 9.61 3.33 -11.14
N LEU A 19 9.13 2.79 -12.26
CA LEU A 19 8.22 3.46 -13.18
C LEU A 19 7.16 2.49 -13.70
N GLY A 20 6.05 3.04 -14.19
CA GLY A 20 5.03 2.33 -14.94
C GLY A 20 5.24 2.51 -16.44
N VAL A 21 5.11 1.42 -17.21
CA VAL A 21 5.14 1.42 -18.68
C VAL A 21 3.81 0.92 -19.23
N ARG A 22 3.23 1.68 -20.17
CA ARG A 22 2.03 1.29 -20.92
C ARG A 22 2.37 1.08 -22.39
N THR A 23 2.00 -0.09 -22.91
CA THR A 23 2.19 -0.45 -24.32
C THR A 23 0.90 -0.81 -25.07
N SER A 24 -0.19 -1.14 -24.36
CA SER A 24 -1.48 -1.47 -24.97
C SER A 24 -2.45 -0.29 -24.95
N GLN A 25 -2.63 0.36 -26.10
CA GLN A 25 -3.61 1.46 -26.23
C GLN A 25 -5.07 0.98 -26.16
N SER A 26 -5.34 -0.29 -26.48
CA SER A 26 -6.68 -0.88 -26.37
C SER A 26 -7.07 -1.21 -24.93
N GLU A 27 -6.10 -1.32 -24.03
CA GLU A 27 -6.29 -1.56 -22.61
C GLU A 27 -5.49 -0.54 -21.79
N PRO A 28 -5.82 0.76 -21.87
CA PRO A 28 -4.99 1.82 -21.33
C PRO A 28 -4.83 1.74 -19.81
N GLY A 29 -5.70 1.00 -19.11
CA GLY A 29 -5.59 0.74 -17.68
C GLY A 29 -4.51 -0.28 -17.29
N ARG A 30 -4.04 -1.12 -18.22
CA ARG A 30 -2.97 -2.11 -17.95
C ARG A 30 -1.59 -1.49 -18.15
N PHE A 31 -0.72 -1.73 -17.19
CA PHE A 31 0.66 -1.26 -17.20
C PHE A 31 1.56 -2.21 -16.42
N SER A 32 2.84 -2.14 -16.72
CA SER A 32 3.89 -2.89 -16.05
C SER A 32 4.70 -1.94 -15.17
N VAL A 33 4.92 -2.30 -13.91
CA VAL A 33 5.79 -1.53 -13.00
C VAL A 33 7.14 -2.21 -12.89
N GLY A 34 8.24 -1.46 -12.95
CA GLY A 34 9.55 -2.06 -12.80
C GLY A 34 10.72 -1.10 -12.72
N TYR A 35 11.88 -1.64 -12.35
CA TYR A 35 13.16 -0.94 -12.38
C TYR A 35 13.79 -1.08 -13.76
N VAL A 36 14.25 0.04 -14.33
CA VAL A 36 14.98 0.03 -15.61
C VAL A 36 16.33 -0.64 -15.44
N LEU A 37 16.56 -1.73 -16.18
CA LEU A 37 17.86 -2.41 -16.22
C LEU A 37 18.73 -1.88 -17.36
N SER A 38 18.12 -1.70 -18.53
CA SER A 38 18.77 -1.18 -19.73
C SER A 38 17.73 -0.62 -20.70
N PHE A 39 18.12 0.31 -21.55
CA PHE A 39 17.28 0.79 -22.65
C PHE A 39 18.13 1.28 -23.83
N SER A 40 17.53 1.30 -25.01
CA SER A 40 18.05 1.86 -26.25
C SER A 40 16.92 2.59 -27.01
N ASP A 41 17.18 2.99 -28.25
CA ASP A 41 16.15 3.55 -29.12
C ASP A 41 15.07 2.53 -29.52
N GLU A 42 15.35 1.23 -29.43
CA GLU A 42 14.45 0.15 -29.87
C GLU A 42 13.73 -0.55 -28.71
N VAL A 43 14.40 -0.70 -27.56
CA VAL A 43 13.91 -1.55 -26.47
C VAL A 43 14.21 -0.95 -25.11
N VAL A 44 13.31 -1.15 -24.16
CA VAL A 44 13.57 -0.99 -22.73
C VAL A 44 13.40 -2.34 -22.03
N VAL A 45 14.29 -2.66 -21.10
CA VAL A 45 14.26 -3.88 -20.28
C VAL A 45 14.04 -3.50 -18.82
N LEU A 46 13.01 -4.05 -18.21
CA LEU A 46 12.65 -3.84 -16.82
C LEU A 46 12.78 -5.12 -16.00
N ARG A 47 13.13 -4.95 -14.72
CA ARG A 47 12.77 -5.92 -13.67
C ARG A 47 11.37 -5.57 -13.18
N ILE A 48 10.41 -6.44 -13.47
CA ILE A 48 9.00 -6.23 -13.16
C ILE A 48 8.72 -6.49 -11.69
N ILE A 49 8.07 -5.52 -11.05
CA ILE A 49 7.59 -5.57 -9.68
C ILE A 49 6.06 -5.61 -9.69
N ASN A 50 5.46 -6.56 -8.97
CA ASN A 50 4.00 -6.62 -8.82
C ASN A 50 3.50 -5.61 -7.76
N ARG A 51 2.18 -5.50 -7.59
CA ARG A 51 1.57 -4.59 -6.60
C ARG A 51 1.97 -4.86 -5.14
N ASP A 52 2.46 -6.06 -4.87
CA ASP A 52 2.90 -6.56 -3.56
C ASP A 52 4.38 -6.17 -3.29
N GLY A 53 5.05 -5.53 -4.25
CA GLY A 53 6.47 -5.16 -4.16
C GLY A 53 7.44 -6.28 -4.54
N MET A 54 6.94 -7.43 -5.02
CA MET A 54 7.75 -8.61 -5.35
C MET A 54 8.23 -8.57 -6.80
N SER A 55 9.49 -8.95 -7.02
CA SER A 55 10.05 -9.15 -8.37
C SER A 55 9.44 -10.40 -9.02
N THR A 56 8.84 -10.24 -10.19
CA THR A 56 8.11 -11.32 -10.88
C THR A 56 8.69 -11.72 -12.22
N ALA A 57 9.31 -10.79 -12.96
CA ALA A 57 9.85 -11.06 -14.29
C ALA A 57 10.99 -10.11 -14.67
N ILE A 58 11.73 -10.50 -15.72
CA ILE A 58 12.55 -9.60 -16.53
C ILE A 58 11.84 -9.50 -17.87
N GLN A 59 11.42 -8.30 -18.27
CA GLN A 59 10.58 -8.11 -19.45
C GLN A 59 11.12 -6.96 -20.31
N SER A 60 11.14 -7.19 -21.62
CA SER A 60 11.44 -6.16 -22.61
C SER A 60 10.16 -5.58 -23.21
N PHE A 61 10.23 -4.30 -23.59
CA PHE A 61 9.17 -3.59 -24.30
C PHE A 61 9.77 -2.89 -25.51
N ASN A 62 9.08 -2.96 -26.65
CA ASN A 62 9.45 -2.18 -27.82
C ASN A 62 9.20 -0.69 -27.53
N MET A 63 10.22 0.15 -27.71
CA MET A 63 10.12 1.59 -27.46
C MET A 63 9.03 2.25 -28.32
N ALA A 64 8.79 1.74 -29.54
CA ALA A 64 7.75 2.23 -30.43
C ALA A 64 6.32 1.92 -29.94
N GLU A 65 6.15 0.94 -29.06
CA GLU A 65 4.85 0.59 -28.47
C GLU A 65 4.60 1.34 -27.16
N VAL A 66 5.64 1.87 -26.51
CA VAL A 66 5.50 2.68 -25.30
C VAL A 66 4.78 3.98 -25.64
N PHE A 67 3.57 4.16 -25.13
CA PHE A 67 2.79 5.37 -25.35
C PHE A 67 2.68 6.26 -24.10
N GLN A 68 2.97 5.73 -22.92
CA GLN A 68 2.93 6.47 -21.66
C GLN A 68 3.87 5.86 -20.63
N LEU A 69 4.48 6.75 -19.83
CA LEU A 69 5.25 6.42 -18.63
C LEU A 69 4.63 7.09 -17.42
N ASP A 70 4.49 6.32 -16.33
CA ASP A 70 4.07 6.82 -15.03
C ASP A 70 5.30 6.86 -14.11
N TYR A 71 5.65 8.03 -13.58
CA TYR A 71 6.85 8.21 -12.77
C TYR A 71 6.53 9.03 -11.52
N ASP A 72 6.92 8.52 -10.35
CA ASP A 72 6.76 9.17 -9.05
C ASP A 72 5.31 9.52 -8.62
N ASP A 73 4.32 8.83 -9.20
CA ASP A 73 2.94 8.94 -8.71
C ASP A 73 2.75 8.23 -7.36
N GLN A 74 1.56 8.35 -6.78
CA GLN A 74 1.25 7.75 -5.48
C GLN A 74 1.31 6.21 -5.51
N TYR A 75 0.89 5.59 -6.61
CA TYR A 75 0.88 4.14 -6.77
C TYR A 75 2.30 3.58 -6.93
N ILE A 76 3.10 4.19 -7.81
CA ILE A 76 4.51 3.82 -8.03
C ILE A 76 5.31 3.94 -6.74
N ARG A 77 5.19 5.07 -6.03
CA ARG A 77 5.79 5.23 -4.69
C ARG A 77 5.29 4.20 -3.69
N HIS A 78 4.03 3.79 -3.80
CA HIS A 78 3.46 2.81 -2.89
C HIS A 78 4.02 1.41 -3.12
N VAL A 79 4.14 0.98 -4.37
CA VAL A 79 4.78 -0.30 -4.74
C VAL A 79 6.28 -0.28 -4.39
N GLU A 80 6.97 0.83 -4.66
CA GLU A 80 8.38 1.03 -4.32
C GLU A 80 8.60 0.87 -2.81
N PHE A 81 7.76 1.51 -2.00
CA PHE A 81 7.81 1.38 -0.54
C PHE A 81 7.61 -0.08 -0.06
N LYS A 82 6.68 -0.83 -0.68
CA LYS A 82 6.48 -2.25 -0.37
C LYS A 82 7.72 -3.07 -0.72
N ALA A 83 8.28 -2.85 -1.91
CA ALA A 83 9.49 -3.54 -2.38
C ALA A 83 10.69 -3.32 -1.46
N ASP A 84 10.84 -2.10 -0.91
CA ASP A 84 11.92 -1.75 0.00
C ASP A 84 11.73 -2.26 1.45
N ASN A 85 10.53 -2.75 1.79
CA ASN A 85 10.18 -3.16 3.15
C ASN A 85 9.51 -4.55 3.19
N LEU A 86 9.78 -5.43 2.21
CA LEU A 86 9.14 -6.74 2.08
C LEU A 86 9.23 -7.58 3.37
N ASP A 87 10.38 -7.56 4.03
CA ASP A 87 10.63 -8.28 5.28
C ASP A 87 9.71 -7.82 6.41
N LYS A 88 9.39 -6.53 6.48
CA LYS A 88 8.50 -5.95 7.49
C LYS A 88 7.04 -6.08 7.11
N VAL A 89 6.72 -5.82 5.84
CA VAL A 89 5.35 -5.88 5.29
C VAL A 89 4.85 -7.32 5.28
N TYR A 90 5.71 -8.31 5.06
CA TYR A 90 5.36 -9.73 5.05
C TYR A 90 5.96 -10.53 6.20
N ALA A 91 6.44 -9.85 7.26
CA ALA A 91 6.79 -10.50 8.52
C ALA A 91 5.65 -11.40 9.00
N GLY A 92 5.97 -12.49 9.71
CA GLY A 92 4.96 -13.43 10.21
C GLY A 92 3.84 -12.70 10.96
N LEU A 93 2.58 -12.98 10.58
CA LEU A 93 1.41 -12.45 11.25
C LEU A 93 1.39 -12.95 12.69
N LYS A 94 1.31 -12.02 13.64
CA LYS A 94 1.15 -12.36 15.05
C LYS A 94 -0.32 -12.17 15.42
N SER A 95 -0.97 -13.26 15.83
CA SER A 95 -2.28 -13.18 16.45
C SER A 95 -2.17 -12.53 17.83
N PRO A 96 -3.02 -11.54 18.16
CA PRO A 96 -3.09 -11.01 19.51
C PRO A 96 -3.45 -12.09 20.53
N ALA A 97 -2.76 -12.12 21.67
CA ALA A 97 -2.95 -13.15 22.70
C ALA A 97 -4.39 -13.24 23.23
N PHE A 98 -5.13 -12.12 23.28
CA PHE A 98 -6.51 -12.10 23.77
C PHE A 98 -7.47 -12.92 22.90
N LEU A 99 -7.15 -13.13 21.61
CA LEU A 99 -8.00 -13.92 20.71
C LEU A 99 -8.11 -15.39 21.13
N GLU A 100 -7.14 -15.91 21.88
CA GLU A 100 -7.16 -17.28 22.41
C GLU A 100 -7.80 -17.37 23.80
N GLN A 101 -7.97 -16.23 24.49
CA GLN A 101 -8.32 -16.17 25.91
C GLN A 101 -9.76 -15.75 26.16
N GLU A 102 -10.36 -15.02 25.22
CA GLU A 102 -11.65 -14.37 25.39
C GLU A 102 -12.63 -14.73 24.27
N TYR A 103 -13.93 -14.64 24.57
CA TYR A 103 -14.95 -14.73 23.53
C TYR A 103 -14.92 -13.47 22.65
N VAL A 104 -14.50 -13.64 21.40
CA VAL A 104 -14.26 -12.53 20.47
C VAL A 104 -15.58 -11.92 20.00
N THR A 105 -15.75 -10.64 20.28
CA THR A 105 -16.87 -9.81 19.78
C THR A 105 -16.31 -8.56 19.12
N VAL A 106 -17.09 -7.92 18.23
CA VAL A 106 -16.69 -6.65 17.61
C VAL A 106 -16.38 -5.56 18.66
N PRO A 107 -17.22 -5.31 19.68
CA PRO A 107 -16.88 -4.36 20.74
C PRO A 107 -15.53 -4.66 21.42
N LEU A 108 -15.23 -5.93 21.69
CA LEU A 108 -13.95 -6.33 22.28
C LEU A 108 -12.78 -6.02 21.33
N LEU A 109 -12.90 -6.35 20.04
CA LEU A 109 -11.87 -6.05 19.04
C LEU A 109 -11.58 -4.55 18.96
N LEU A 110 -12.62 -3.72 18.92
CA LEU A 110 -12.50 -2.26 18.87
C LEU A 110 -11.86 -1.70 20.16
N ALA A 111 -12.26 -2.21 21.33
CA ALA A 111 -11.70 -1.82 22.61
C ALA A 111 -10.21 -2.18 22.70
N ARG A 112 -9.83 -3.41 22.32
CA ARG A 112 -8.43 -3.85 22.32
C ARG A 112 -7.59 -3.05 21.31
N ALA A 113 -8.13 -2.74 20.14
CA ALA A 113 -7.43 -1.92 19.16
C ALA A 113 -7.22 -0.48 19.66
N HIS A 114 -8.20 0.08 20.36
CA HIS A 114 -8.08 1.38 21.02
C HIS A 114 -6.99 1.36 22.11
N GLU A 115 -7.03 0.38 23.01
CA GLU A 115 -6.06 0.21 24.10
C GLU A 115 -4.63 0.06 23.61
N GLN A 116 -4.44 -0.70 22.52
CA GLN A 116 -3.11 -1.01 21.97
C GLN A 116 -2.62 0.02 20.95
N GLY A 117 -3.46 1.00 20.57
CA GLY A 117 -3.15 1.90 19.46
C GLY A 117 -2.89 1.15 18.16
N GLN A 118 -3.63 0.06 17.91
CA GLN A 118 -3.49 -0.77 16.72
C GLN A 118 -4.11 -0.07 15.51
N LEU A 119 -3.40 0.00 14.39
CA LEU A 119 -4.01 0.41 13.12
C LEU A 119 -4.80 -0.76 12.58
N VAL A 120 -6.08 -0.52 12.31
CA VAL A 120 -7.02 -1.56 11.86
C VAL A 120 -7.66 -1.17 10.54
N ASN A 121 -8.20 -2.16 9.84
CA ASN A 121 -9.11 -1.94 8.74
C ASN A 121 -10.53 -2.41 9.17
N VAL A 122 -11.53 -1.56 8.94
CA VAL A 122 -12.93 -1.84 9.27
C VAL A 122 -13.80 -1.69 8.02
N TYR A 123 -14.46 -2.78 7.64
CA TYR A 123 -15.50 -2.76 6.62
C TYR A 123 -16.87 -2.60 7.26
N THR A 124 -17.69 -1.72 6.71
CA THR A 124 -19.06 -1.49 7.17
C THR A 124 -20.09 -2.18 6.27
N HIS A 125 -21.29 -2.41 6.81
CA HIS A 125 -22.44 -2.87 6.05
C HIS A 125 -22.89 -1.87 4.96
N LEU A 126 -22.48 -0.60 5.06
CA LEU A 126 -22.75 0.45 4.09
C LEU A 126 -21.77 0.45 2.89
N GLY A 127 -20.82 -0.49 2.86
CA GLY A 127 -19.83 -0.60 1.79
C GLY A 127 -18.62 0.33 1.93
N MET A 128 -18.47 0.98 3.09
CA MET A 128 -17.30 1.81 3.40
C MET A 128 -16.18 0.96 4.00
N ASP A 129 -14.93 1.28 3.68
CA ASP A 129 -13.70 0.69 4.19
C ASP A 129 -12.87 1.80 4.85
N TYR A 130 -12.50 1.60 6.13
CA TYR A 130 -11.73 2.56 6.91
C TYR A 130 -10.43 1.93 7.41
N TYR A 131 -9.30 2.50 6.99
CA TYR A 131 -8.00 2.26 7.61
C TYR A 131 -7.74 3.33 8.68
N GLY A 132 -7.47 2.94 9.92
CA GLY A 132 -7.27 3.94 10.96
C GLY A 132 -7.08 3.45 12.38
N TYR A 133 -6.98 4.41 13.29
CA TYR A 133 -6.90 4.18 14.73
C TYR A 133 -8.23 4.49 15.39
N VAL A 134 -8.66 3.61 16.30
CA VAL A 134 -9.81 3.89 17.17
C VAL A 134 -9.42 4.98 18.17
N ARG A 135 -10.08 6.13 18.10
CA ARG A 135 -9.82 7.28 18.99
C ARG A 135 -10.76 7.33 20.18
N ARG A 136 -12.00 6.88 20.01
CA ARG A 136 -12.98 6.77 21.09
C ARG A 136 -14.00 5.68 20.77
N LEU A 137 -14.43 4.97 21.81
CA LEU A 137 -15.48 3.96 21.73
C LEU A 137 -16.55 4.22 22.80
N THR A 138 -17.80 4.02 22.42
CA THR A 138 -18.97 3.97 23.33
C THR A 138 -19.70 2.64 23.12
N ALA A 139 -20.80 2.42 23.82
CA ALA A 139 -21.60 1.21 23.63
C ALA A 139 -22.18 1.08 22.20
N GLU A 140 -22.47 2.20 21.53
CA GLU A 140 -23.17 2.21 20.25
C GLU A 140 -22.33 2.74 19.09
N GLN A 141 -21.33 3.57 19.38
CA GLN A 141 -20.59 4.32 18.36
C GLN A 141 -19.08 4.23 18.54
N ILE A 142 -18.39 4.28 17.42
CA ILE A 142 -16.94 4.40 17.32
C ILE A 142 -16.56 5.69 16.60
N LEU A 143 -15.51 6.35 17.10
CA LEU A 143 -14.78 7.43 16.42
C LEU A 143 -13.41 6.89 15.97
N MET A 144 -13.13 6.96 14.67
CA MET A 144 -11.82 6.60 14.10
C MET A 144 -11.14 7.82 13.48
N GLU A 145 -9.82 7.88 13.61
CA GLU A 145 -8.97 8.70 12.75
C GLU A 145 -8.51 7.86 11.57
N CYS A 146 -8.79 8.35 10.36
CA CYS A 146 -8.64 7.60 9.13
C CYS A 146 -7.45 8.08 8.28
N TYR A 147 -6.93 7.15 7.49
CA TYR A 147 -5.90 7.40 6.48
C TYR A 147 -6.30 6.75 5.17
N THR A 148 -5.86 7.34 4.06
CA THR A 148 -5.97 6.71 2.74
C THR A 148 -5.09 5.45 2.67
N GLU A 149 -5.32 4.59 1.67
CA GLU A 149 -4.46 3.43 1.36
C GLU A 149 -2.98 3.81 1.11
N TYR A 150 -2.71 5.09 0.84
CA TYR A 150 -1.36 5.63 0.65
C TYR A 150 -0.77 6.27 1.93
N GLY A 151 -1.49 6.26 3.06
CA GLY A 151 -1.02 6.78 4.34
C GLY A 151 -1.11 8.30 4.48
N THR A 152 -1.97 8.95 3.68
CA THR A 152 -2.31 10.36 3.88
C THR A 152 -3.45 10.49 4.89
N PRO A 153 -3.43 11.44 5.84
CA PRO A 153 -4.56 11.67 6.74
C PRO A 153 -5.86 11.96 5.97
N ASP A 154 -6.94 11.29 6.36
CA ASP A 154 -8.27 11.41 5.73
C ASP A 154 -9.37 11.83 6.73
N GLY A 155 -8.94 12.46 7.83
CA GLY A 155 -9.83 13.04 8.83
C GLY A 155 -10.42 12.02 9.80
N LEU A 156 -11.63 12.30 10.27
CA LEU A 156 -12.31 11.54 11.31
C LEU A 156 -13.64 11.00 10.80
N VAL A 157 -14.01 9.80 11.24
CA VAL A 157 -15.33 9.21 10.97
C VAL A 157 -15.97 8.72 12.26
N VAL A 158 -17.30 8.88 12.35
CA VAL A 158 -18.13 8.29 13.41
C VAL A 158 -19.18 7.40 12.78
N PHE A 159 -19.27 6.16 13.24
CA PHE A 159 -20.27 5.20 12.78
C PHE A 159 -20.67 4.27 13.93
N ARG A 160 -21.73 3.47 13.71
CA ARG A 160 -22.24 2.58 14.76
C ARG A 160 -21.43 1.29 14.83
N VAL A 161 -21.30 0.75 16.03
CA VAL A 161 -20.64 -0.55 16.24
C VAL A 161 -21.39 -1.66 15.50
N GLU A 162 -22.72 -1.58 15.41
CA GLU A 162 -23.56 -2.53 14.66
C GLU A 162 -23.33 -2.48 13.14
N ASP A 163 -22.77 -1.38 12.60
CA ASP A 163 -22.50 -1.26 11.17
C ASP A 163 -21.21 -1.99 10.77
N VAL A 164 -20.40 -2.47 11.72
CA VAL A 164 -19.16 -3.22 11.45
C VAL A 164 -19.50 -4.59 10.88
N ARG A 165 -19.14 -4.81 9.62
CA ARG A 165 -19.29 -6.07 8.91
C ARG A 165 -18.07 -6.97 9.07
N ASN A 166 -16.87 -6.39 8.95
CA ASN A 166 -15.61 -7.12 9.05
C ASN A 166 -14.56 -6.24 9.74
N PHE A 167 -13.70 -6.87 10.54
CA PHE A 167 -12.67 -6.21 11.30
C PHE A 167 -11.34 -6.92 11.03
N ILE A 168 -10.40 -6.20 10.43
CA ILE A 168 -9.06 -6.69 10.16
C ILE A 168 -8.13 -6.09 11.21
N TRP A 169 -7.66 -6.95 12.11
CA TRP A 169 -6.69 -6.57 13.14
C TRP A 169 -5.36 -6.13 12.54
N SER A 170 -4.83 -6.91 11.59
CA SER A 170 -3.60 -6.61 10.87
C SER A 170 -3.57 -7.38 9.55
N ASN A 171 -3.21 -6.70 8.46
CA ASN A 171 -2.93 -7.30 7.16
C ASN A 171 -1.71 -6.61 6.51
N GLU A 172 -1.48 -6.87 5.23
CA GLU A 172 -0.45 -6.19 4.45
C GLU A 172 -0.62 -4.65 4.46
N ASP A 173 -1.81 -4.17 4.10
CA ASP A 173 -2.07 -2.73 3.96
C ASP A 173 -1.91 -1.99 5.30
N THR A 174 -2.46 -2.54 6.40
CA THR A 174 -2.32 -1.90 7.71
C THR A 174 -0.85 -1.82 8.15
N ARG A 175 -0.03 -2.85 7.84
CA ARG A 175 1.40 -2.84 8.14
C ARG A 175 2.16 -1.83 7.30
N VAL A 176 1.82 -1.69 6.01
CA VAL A 176 2.38 -0.65 5.14
C VAL A 176 2.07 0.74 5.71
N LEU A 177 0.82 0.98 6.14
CA LEU A 177 0.42 2.23 6.76
C LEU A 177 1.17 2.48 8.07
N GLU A 178 1.26 1.50 8.97
CA GLU A 178 2.01 1.62 10.21
C GLU A 178 3.49 1.98 9.97
N LEU A 179 4.13 1.37 8.97
CA LEU A 179 5.51 1.69 8.61
C LEU A 179 5.68 3.12 8.09
N ARG A 180 4.66 3.69 7.41
CA ARG A 180 4.67 5.08 6.95
C ARG A 180 4.41 6.08 8.06
N LEU A 181 3.51 5.74 8.97
CA LEU A 181 3.05 6.62 10.03
C LEU A 181 3.98 6.63 11.24
N LYS A 182 4.78 5.57 11.46
CA LYS A 182 5.80 5.55 12.51
C LYS A 182 6.86 6.64 12.24
N PRO A 183 7.23 7.46 13.25
CA PRO A 183 8.36 8.35 13.12
C PRO A 183 9.62 7.54 12.81
N ARG A 184 10.48 8.04 11.91
CA ARG A 184 11.76 7.41 11.50
C ARG A 184 12.79 7.19 12.64
N GLY A 185 12.41 7.22 13.92
CA GLY A 185 13.29 7.10 15.08
C GLY A 185 12.89 6.07 16.14
N SER A 186 11.94 5.16 15.88
CA SER A 186 11.44 4.20 16.89
C SER A 186 11.85 2.73 16.67
N LEU A 187 12.85 2.48 15.81
CA LEU A 187 13.32 1.11 15.49
C LEU A 187 14.57 0.67 16.28
N GLU A 188 14.97 1.41 17.33
CA GLU A 188 15.96 0.94 18.30
C GLU A 188 15.30 0.83 19.68
N GLY A 189 15.01 -0.41 20.07
CA GLY A 189 14.48 -0.82 21.37
C GLY A 189 14.61 -2.31 21.54
#